data_AF-A0A662XC11-F1
#
_entry.id   AF-A0A662XC11-F1
#
_cell.length_a   1.000
_cell.length_b   1.000
_cell.length_c   1.000
_cell.angle_alpha   90.00
_cell.angle_beta   90.00
_cell.angle_gamma   90.00
#
_symmetry.space_group_name_H-M   'P 1'
#
loop_
_entity.id
_entity.type
_entity.pdbx_description
1 polymer ?
#
loop_
_entity_poly.entity_id
_entity_poly.type
_entity_poly.pdbx_seq_one_letter_code
_entity_poly.pdbx_strand_id
1 'polypeptide(L)'
;MVHTFPEPIKLAPLVDDETSSTQSESSETTVPNTFEGPEKNLEIDFKLGIGHARGFREVPRSDLDEMLTAGQCQILSRTSNEHIDAYVLSESSMFVYAHKVVLKTCGTTTLLQCVPFIKRFSERLGLEIEWVSYSRKNYTFPEEQKYPHTSYQSEVAFLSSYFPDGSAH
;
A
#
# COMPACT_ATOMS: atom_id res chain seq x y z
N MET A 1 53.10 51.26 -3.25
CA MET A 1 53.15 49.87 -2.75
C MET A 1 52.27 49.07 -3.70
N VAL A 2 52.87 48.36 -4.64
CA VAL A 2 52.18 47.69 -5.75
C VAL A 2 51.97 46.23 -5.35
N HIS A 3 50.72 45.80 -5.20
CA HIS A 3 50.39 44.43 -4.86
C HIS A 3 50.34 43.60 -6.14
N THR A 4 51.21 42.59 -6.21
CA THR A 4 51.30 41.60 -7.29
C THR A 4 50.19 40.56 -7.12
N PHE A 5 49.44 40.29 -8.20
CA PHE A 5 48.50 39.17 -8.27
C PHE A 5 49.25 37.87 -8.59
N PRO A 6 48.85 36.71 -8.03
CA PRO A 6 49.43 35.41 -8.42
C PRO A 6 48.88 34.92 -9.78
N GLU A 7 49.71 34.17 -10.50
CA GLU A 7 49.44 33.64 -11.85
C GLU A 7 48.33 32.55 -11.88
N PRO A 8 47.61 32.40 -13.02
CA PRO A 8 46.60 31.37 -13.19
C PRO A 8 47.21 29.96 -13.32
N ILE A 9 46.52 28.98 -12.72
CA ILE A 9 46.89 27.57 -12.73
C ILE A 9 46.78 27.01 -14.15
N LYS A 10 47.86 26.42 -14.68
CA LYS A 10 47.88 25.70 -15.95
C LYS A 10 47.24 24.31 -15.78
N LEU A 11 46.13 24.07 -16.49
CA LEU A 11 45.54 22.74 -16.66
C LEU A 11 46.39 21.92 -17.65
N ALA A 12 46.73 20.69 -17.26
CA ALA A 12 47.40 19.72 -18.14
C ALA A 12 46.40 19.13 -19.17
N PRO A 13 46.88 18.62 -20.33
CA PRO A 13 46.01 18.08 -21.37
C PRO A 13 45.32 16.80 -20.90
N LEU A 14 44.04 16.65 -21.26
CA LEU A 14 43.29 15.41 -21.12
C LEU A 14 43.94 14.33 -21.99
N VAL A 15 44.22 13.19 -21.39
CA VAL A 15 44.60 11.96 -22.08
C VAL A 15 43.29 11.21 -22.32
N ASP A 16 42.92 11.02 -23.59
CA ASP A 16 41.89 10.07 -23.98
C ASP A 16 42.44 8.67 -23.68
N ASP A 17 41.81 7.95 -22.75
CA ASP A 17 42.03 6.51 -22.61
C ASP A 17 40.70 5.77 -22.49
N GLU A 18 40.68 4.62 -23.15
CA GLU A 18 39.51 3.90 -23.61
C GLU A 18 38.58 3.39 -22.51
N THR A 19 37.33 3.19 -22.92
CA THR A 19 36.36 2.30 -22.31
C THR A 19 36.99 1.01 -21.78
N SER A 20 37.01 0.85 -20.45
CA SER A 20 37.21 -0.45 -19.82
C SER A 20 36.08 -0.69 -18.81
N SER A 21 35.14 -1.52 -19.25
CA SER A 21 34.02 -2.05 -18.47
C SER A 21 34.56 -2.84 -17.28
N THR A 22 34.63 -2.22 -16.12
CA THR A 22 34.87 -2.98 -14.88
C THR A 22 33.51 -3.42 -14.36
N GLN A 23 33.15 -4.68 -14.61
CA GLN A 23 32.04 -5.34 -13.93
C GLN A 23 32.40 -5.48 -12.45
N SER A 24 31.92 -4.56 -11.62
CA SER A 24 31.76 -4.83 -10.20
C SER A 24 30.40 -5.49 -10.00
N GLU A 25 30.38 -6.81 -9.85
CA GLU A 25 29.23 -7.54 -9.30
C GLU A 25 29.05 -7.14 -7.83
N SER A 26 28.47 -5.96 -7.60
CA SER A 26 27.62 -5.77 -6.43
C SER A 26 26.22 -6.21 -6.85
N SER A 27 25.63 -7.14 -6.11
CA SER A 27 24.22 -7.52 -6.26
C SER A 27 23.34 -6.28 -6.06
N GLU A 28 23.14 -5.51 -7.12
CA GLU A 28 22.10 -4.50 -7.22
C GLU A 28 20.78 -5.27 -7.11
N THR A 29 20.23 -5.29 -5.90
CA THR A 29 18.79 -5.49 -5.77
C THR A 29 18.20 -4.30 -6.50
N THR A 30 17.79 -4.48 -7.76
CA THR A 30 17.11 -3.47 -8.55
C THR A 30 15.82 -3.16 -7.82
N VAL A 31 15.85 -2.19 -6.91
CA VAL A 31 14.64 -1.55 -6.41
C VAL A 31 14.04 -0.88 -7.66
N PRO A 32 12.84 -1.29 -8.10
CA PRO A 32 12.17 -0.59 -9.18
C PRO A 32 12.04 0.87 -8.74
N ASN A 33 12.63 1.78 -9.51
CA ASN A 33 12.64 3.21 -9.19
C ASN A 33 11.34 3.88 -9.69
N THR A 34 10.29 3.09 -9.84
CA THR A 34 9.03 3.39 -10.52
C THR A 34 7.89 3.27 -9.51
N PHE A 35 7.11 4.34 -9.37
CA PHE A 35 5.96 4.39 -8.48
C PHE A 35 4.69 4.07 -9.25
N GLU A 36 3.93 3.07 -8.79
CA GLU A 36 2.63 2.74 -9.35
C GLU A 36 1.53 3.68 -8.79
N GLY A 37 1.09 4.61 -9.62
CA GLY A 37 0.08 5.62 -9.24
C GLY A 37 -1.37 5.12 -9.09
N PRO A 38 -1.89 4.19 -9.93
CA PRO A 38 -3.22 3.62 -9.78
C PRO A 38 -3.54 3.10 -8.38
N GLU A 39 -4.51 3.75 -7.74
CA GLU A 39 -5.00 3.38 -6.42
C GLU A 39 -5.84 2.08 -6.46
N LYS A 40 -5.68 1.27 -5.43
CA LYS A 40 -6.54 0.15 -5.06
C LYS A 40 -7.47 0.62 -3.94
N ASN A 41 -8.78 0.46 -4.10
CA ASN A 41 -9.78 0.85 -3.13
C ASN A 41 -10.58 -0.37 -2.67
N LEU A 42 -10.61 -0.62 -1.37
CA LEU A 42 -11.46 -1.62 -0.71
C LEU A 42 -12.44 -0.93 0.23
N GLU A 43 -13.72 -1.20 0.04
CA GLU A 43 -14.81 -0.77 0.91
C GLU A 43 -15.56 -1.98 1.41
N ILE A 44 -15.85 -2.00 2.72
CA ILE A 44 -16.64 -3.04 3.38
C ILE A 44 -17.67 -2.36 4.27
N ASP A 45 -18.95 -2.64 4.00
CA ASP A 45 -20.07 -2.20 4.81
C ASP A 45 -20.58 -3.38 5.65
N PHE A 46 -20.93 -3.10 6.91
CA PHE A 46 -21.49 -4.06 7.85
C PHE A 46 -22.95 -3.76 8.12
N LYS A 47 -23.75 -4.79 8.39
CA LYS A 47 -25.15 -4.60 8.77
C LYS A 47 -25.27 -3.74 10.02
N LEU A 48 -26.18 -2.78 9.98
CA LEU A 48 -26.46 -1.90 11.12
C LEU A 48 -27.14 -2.67 12.25
N GLY A 49 -26.80 -2.33 13.50
CA GLY A 49 -27.43 -2.90 14.69
C GLY A 49 -27.04 -4.36 15.01
N ILE A 50 -26.09 -4.93 14.27
CA ILE A 50 -25.55 -6.27 14.51
C ILE A 50 -24.11 -6.15 15.01
N GLY A 51 -23.76 -6.93 16.04
CA GLY A 51 -22.42 -7.03 16.60
C GLY A 51 -22.08 -5.97 17.66
N HIS A 52 -20.78 -5.72 17.83
CA HIS A 52 -20.26 -4.83 18.86
C HIS A 52 -20.81 -3.40 18.74
N ALA A 53 -21.10 -2.73 19.86
CA ALA A 53 -21.73 -1.40 19.89
C ALA A 53 -20.91 -0.31 19.19
N ARG A 54 -19.58 -0.42 19.22
CA ARG A 54 -18.65 0.48 18.49
C ARG A 54 -18.28 -0.04 17.10
N GLY A 55 -18.85 -1.18 16.71
CA GLY A 55 -18.57 -1.85 15.45
C GLY A 55 -17.08 -2.14 15.25
N PHE A 56 -16.61 -1.99 14.01
CA PHE A 56 -15.22 -2.27 13.62
C PHE A 56 -14.20 -1.33 14.28
N ARG A 57 -14.64 -0.21 14.87
CA ARG A 57 -13.76 0.68 15.63
C ARG A 57 -13.23 0.07 16.93
N GLU A 58 -13.77 -1.07 17.34
CA GLU A 58 -13.27 -1.82 18.48
C GLU A 58 -12.04 -2.67 18.15
N VAL A 59 -11.66 -2.81 16.88
CA VAL A 59 -10.45 -3.56 16.52
C VAL A 59 -9.23 -2.91 17.18
N PRO A 60 -8.44 -3.65 17.98
CA PRO A 60 -7.25 -3.11 18.64
C PRO A 60 -6.23 -2.57 17.63
N ARG A 61 -5.49 -1.54 18.04
CA ARG A 61 -4.44 -0.95 17.21
C ARG A 61 -3.40 -1.99 16.77
N SER A 62 -2.99 -2.89 17.67
CA SER A 62 -2.04 -3.96 17.36
C SER A 62 -2.51 -4.88 16.23
N ASP A 63 -3.80 -5.16 16.19
CA ASP A 63 -4.42 -6.04 15.21
C ASP A 63 -4.54 -5.32 13.85
N LEU A 64 -4.79 -4.01 13.87
CA LEU A 64 -4.71 -3.17 12.67
C LEU A 64 -3.27 -3.08 12.13
N ASP A 65 -2.27 -2.96 13.00
CA ASP A 65 -0.86 -2.95 12.59
C ASP A 65 -0.46 -4.30 11.96
N GLU A 66 -0.89 -5.43 12.53
CA GLU A 66 -0.69 -6.78 11.97
C GLU A 66 -1.33 -6.90 10.57
N MET A 67 -2.60 -6.49 10.45
CA MET A 67 -3.33 -6.48 9.18
C MET A 67 -2.64 -5.64 8.12
N LEU A 68 -2.25 -4.40 8.45
CA LEU A 68 -1.64 -3.48 7.48
C LEU A 68 -0.23 -3.93 7.09
N THR A 69 0.50 -4.58 8.00
CA THR A 69 1.79 -5.22 7.68
C THR A 69 1.62 -6.27 6.58
N ALA A 70 0.55 -7.08 6.61
CA ALA A 70 0.23 -8.03 5.54
C ALA A 70 -0.12 -7.33 4.20
N GLY A 71 -0.68 -6.13 4.28
CA GLY A 71 -0.91 -5.24 3.12
C GLY A 71 0.34 -4.47 2.64
N GLN A 72 1.50 -4.69 3.26
CA GLN A 72 2.73 -3.94 3.04
C GLN A 72 2.59 -2.42 3.28
N CYS A 73 1.83 -2.04 4.29
CA CYS A 73 1.68 -0.64 4.71
C CYS A 73 1.71 -0.52 6.23
N GLN A 74 1.96 0.69 6.73
CA GLN A 74 2.06 0.95 8.16
C GLN A 74 1.32 2.23 8.53
N ILE A 75 0.74 2.27 9.74
CA ILE A 75 0.09 3.48 10.26
C ILE A 75 1.16 4.49 10.69
N LEU A 76 1.15 5.66 10.06
CA LEU A 76 2.01 6.78 10.43
C LEU A 76 1.36 7.66 11.50
N SER A 77 0.06 7.92 11.37
CA SER A 77 -0.68 8.73 12.32
C SER A 77 -2.16 8.38 12.31
N ARG A 78 -2.87 8.82 13.36
CA ARG A 78 -4.30 8.61 13.54
C ARG A 78 -4.95 9.88 14.06
N THR A 79 -6.11 10.20 13.53
CA THR A 79 -7.04 11.20 14.08
C THR A 79 -8.40 10.55 14.27
N SER A 80 -9.11 10.90 15.35
CA SER A 80 -10.37 10.26 15.71
C SER A 80 -11.41 11.27 16.19
N ASN A 81 -12.69 10.97 15.93
CA ASN A 81 -13.82 11.66 16.55
C ASN A 81 -14.91 10.64 16.95
N GLU A 82 -16.12 11.11 17.23
CA GLU A 82 -17.25 10.26 17.65
C GLU A 82 -17.66 9.22 16.59
N HIS A 83 -17.44 9.48 15.30
CA HIS A 83 -17.96 8.66 14.20
C HIS A 83 -16.88 7.86 13.46
N ILE A 84 -15.65 8.37 13.41
CA ILE A 84 -14.60 7.83 12.54
C ILE A 84 -13.23 7.81 13.24
N ASP A 85 -12.46 6.77 12.93
CA ASP A 85 -11.01 6.73 13.11
C ASP A 85 -10.34 6.81 11.72
N ALA A 86 -9.63 7.90 11.46
CA ALA A 86 -8.90 8.14 10.22
C ALA A 86 -7.41 7.91 10.44
N TYR A 87 -6.80 7.13 9.54
CA TYR A 87 -5.40 6.73 9.60
C TYR A 87 -4.68 7.20 8.35
N VAL A 88 -3.56 7.90 8.56
CA VAL A 88 -2.57 8.16 7.51
C VAL A 88 -1.61 7.00 7.51
N LEU A 89 -1.39 6.39 6.34
CA LEU A 89 -0.50 5.26 6.16
C LEU A 89 0.71 5.67 5.33
N SER A 90 1.74 4.81 5.28
CA SER A 90 3.02 5.09 4.60
C SER A 90 2.91 5.61 3.17
N GLU A 91 1.88 5.20 2.42
CA GLU A 91 1.57 5.68 1.05
C GLU A 91 0.06 5.56 0.76
N SER A 92 -0.79 5.76 1.78
CA SER A 92 -2.17 5.23 1.74
C SER A 92 -3.04 5.90 2.81
N SER A 93 -4.33 5.57 2.81
CA SER A 93 -5.26 6.00 3.87
C SER A 93 -6.22 4.88 4.26
N MET A 94 -6.63 4.88 5.53
CA MET A 94 -7.65 3.98 6.04
C MET A 94 -8.65 4.74 6.90
N PHE A 95 -9.93 4.46 6.73
CA PHE A 95 -11.03 5.07 7.46
C PHE A 95 -11.89 3.98 8.08
N VAL A 96 -12.06 4.05 9.40
CA VAL A 96 -12.82 3.05 10.16
C VAL A 96 -13.98 3.74 10.84
N TYR A 97 -15.18 3.37 10.41
CA TYR A 97 -16.46 3.68 11.06
C TYR A 97 -16.94 2.45 11.84
N ALA A 98 -18.02 2.58 12.60
CA ALA A 98 -18.61 1.43 13.28
C ALA A 98 -19.03 0.34 12.27
N HIS A 99 -19.73 0.74 11.19
CA HIS A 99 -20.30 -0.19 10.21
C HIS A 99 -19.75 -0.01 8.80
N LYS A 100 -18.56 0.60 8.66
CA LYS A 100 -17.88 0.75 7.38
C LYS A 100 -16.37 0.81 7.55
N VAL A 101 -15.63 0.15 6.67
CA VAL A 101 -14.18 0.28 6.55
C VAL A 101 -13.85 0.65 5.11
N VAL A 102 -12.97 1.65 4.95
CA VAL A 102 -12.41 2.04 3.64
C VAL A 102 -10.90 1.98 3.74
N LEU A 103 -10.25 1.23 2.86
CA LEU A 103 -8.80 1.14 2.75
C LEU A 103 -8.40 1.48 1.32
N LYS A 104 -7.53 2.47 1.18
CA LYS A 104 -7.06 2.98 -0.10
C LYS A 104 -5.56 2.96 -0.13
N THR A 105 -5.00 2.25 -1.10
CA THR A 105 -3.55 2.10 -1.23
C THR A 105 -3.05 2.31 -2.64
N CYS A 106 -1.77 2.63 -2.80
CA CYS A 106 -1.11 2.77 -4.09
C CYS A 106 0.21 1.99 -4.11
N GLY A 107 1.03 2.13 -5.16
CA GLY A 107 2.29 1.41 -5.26
C GLY A 107 2.10 -0.11 -5.37
N THR A 108 3.01 -0.85 -4.78
CA THR A 108 3.03 -2.33 -4.80
C THR A 108 2.39 -2.97 -3.57
N THR A 109 1.62 -2.20 -2.78
CA THR A 109 0.89 -2.70 -1.61
C THR A 109 -0.05 -3.84 -1.98
N THR A 110 -0.17 -4.83 -1.10
CA THR A 110 -1.02 -6.01 -1.29
C THR A 110 -2.34 -5.88 -0.55
N LEU A 111 -3.13 -4.85 -0.86
CA LEU A 111 -4.35 -4.46 -0.14
C LEU A 111 -5.32 -5.63 0.13
N LEU A 112 -5.50 -6.56 -0.81
CA LEU A 112 -6.43 -7.68 -0.62
C LEU A 112 -5.96 -8.67 0.45
N GLN A 113 -4.67 -8.68 0.81
CA GLN A 113 -4.17 -9.46 1.95
C GLN A 113 -4.74 -8.99 3.30
N CYS A 114 -5.38 -7.81 3.37
CA CYS A 114 -6.09 -7.36 4.56
C CYS A 114 -7.47 -8.02 4.73
N VAL A 115 -8.08 -8.54 3.66
CA VAL A 115 -9.43 -9.13 3.69
C VAL A 115 -9.60 -10.27 4.72
N PRO A 116 -8.67 -11.24 4.84
CA PRO A 116 -8.81 -12.32 5.82
C PRO A 116 -8.82 -11.80 7.26
N PHE A 117 -8.03 -10.75 7.54
CA PHE A 117 -8.00 -10.11 8.85
C PHE A 117 -9.32 -9.39 9.14
N ILE A 118 -9.84 -8.62 8.19
CA ILE A 118 -11.12 -7.93 8.34
C ILE A 118 -12.22 -8.94 8.63
N LYS A 119 -12.27 -10.07 7.90
CA LYS A 119 -13.25 -11.14 8.15
C LYS A 119 -13.09 -11.73 9.56
N ARG A 120 -11.87 -12.08 9.96
CA ARG A 120 -11.55 -12.59 11.31
C ARG A 120 -11.98 -11.62 12.41
N PHE A 121 -11.71 -10.33 12.24
CA PHE A 121 -12.08 -9.30 13.21
C PHE A 121 -13.59 -9.09 13.29
N SER A 122 -14.26 -9.13 12.13
CA SER A 122 -15.72 -9.04 12.04
C SER A 122 -16.39 -10.18 12.79
N GLU A 123 -15.95 -11.41 12.58
CA GLU A 123 -16.43 -12.59 13.29
C GLU A 123 -16.24 -12.46 14.81
N ARG A 124 -15.04 -12.04 15.26
CA ARG A 124 -14.75 -11.83 16.68
C ARG A 124 -15.63 -10.75 17.32
N LEU A 125 -16.00 -9.73 16.56
CA LEU A 125 -16.87 -8.63 17.01
C LEU A 125 -18.36 -8.89 16.76
N GLY A 126 -18.72 -10.05 16.21
CA GLY A 126 -20.10 -10.39 15.85
C GLY A 126 -20.70 -9.50 14.75
N LEU A 127 -19.86 -8.88 13.92
CA LEU A 127 -20.30 -8.04 12.80
C LEU A 127 -20.61 -8.91 11.59
N GLU A 128 -21.67 -8.56 10.88
CA GLU A 128 -22.03 -9.21 9.61
C GLU A 128 -21.68 -8.30 8.45
N ILE A 129 -20.85 -8.79 7.52
CA ILE A 129 -20.55 -8.10 6.27
C ILE A 129 -21.82 -8.07 5.42
N GLU A 130 -22.23 -6.86 5.01
CA GLU A 130 -23.38 -6.62 4.15
C GLU A 130 -22.95 -6.45 2.69
N TRP A 131 -21.86 -5.72 2.47
CA TRP A 131 -21.38 -5.40 1.14
C TRP A 131 -19.86 -5.25 1.12
N VAL A 132 -19.26 -5.66 0.01
CA VAL A 132 -17.83 -5.54 -0.24
C VAL A 132 -17.63 -5.03 -1.65
N SER A 133 -16.76 -4.04 -1.82
CA SER A 133 -16.29 -3.59 -3.12
C SER A 133 -14.80 -3.43 -3.14
N TYR A 134 -14.21 -3.97 -4.19
CA TYR A 134 -12.83 -3.74 -4.56
C TYR A 134 -12.81 -3.10 -5.94
N SER A 135 -12.04 -2.04 -6.11
CA SER A 135 -11.86 -1.39 -7.40
C SER A 135 -10.46 -0.84 -7.57
N ARG A 136 -10.02 -0.76 -8.83
CA ARG A 136 -8.79 -0.08 -9.24
C ARG A 136 -8.86 0.26 -10.72
N LYS A 137 -7.99 1.15 -11.16
CA LYS A 137 -7.69 1.33 -12.59
C LYS A 137 -6.71 0.26 -13.07
N ASN A 138 -6.47 0.22 -14.37
CA ASN A 138 -5.36 -0.56 -14.93
C ASN A 138 -4.03 -0.04 -14.40
N TYR A 139 -3.15 -0.97 -14.05
CA TYR A 139 -1.79 -0.69 -13.62
C TYR A 139 -0.94 -0.12 -14.76
N THR A 140 0.00 0.75 -14.42
CA THR A 140 1.02 1.25 -15.34
C THR A 140 2.16 0.24 -15.44
N PHE A 141 2.49 -0.42 -14.33
CA PHE A 141 3.57 -1.39 -14.17
C PHE A 141 3.02 -2.70 -13.56
N PRO A 142 2.12 -3.42 -14.28
CA PRO A 142 1.48 -4.63 -13.76
C PRO A 142 2.47 -5.73 -13.33
N GLU A 143 3.65 -5.79 -13.96
CA GLU A 143 4.72 -6.75 -13.67
C GLU A 143 5.38 -6.57 -12.30
N GLU A 144 5.28 -5.37 -11.71
CA GLU A 144 5.81 -5.08 -10.38
C GLU A 144 4.81 -5.44 -9.26
N GLN A 145 3.56 -5.73 -9.61
CA GLN A 145 2.52 -6.06 -8.64
C GLN A 145 2.72 -7.46 -8.07
N LYS A 146 2.47 -7.60 -6.77
CA LYS A 146 2.61 -8.87 -6.04
C LYS A 146 1.27 -9.53 -5.83
N TYR A 147 1.28 -10.84 -5.65
CA TYR A 147 0.06 -11.61 -5.36
C TYR A 147 -0.69 -11.01 -4.14
N PRO A 148 -2.02 -10.82 -4.21
CA PRO A 148 -2.94 -11.27 -5.27
C PRO A 148 -3.15 -10.28 -6.43
N HIS A 149 -2.40 -9.18 -6.50
CA HIS A 149 -2.56 -8.09 -7.48
C HIS A 149 -1.79 -8.27 -8.79
N THR A 150 -1.21 -9.45 -9.04
CA THR A 150 -0.45 -9.76 -10.27
C THR A 150 -1.28 -9.70 -11.54
N SER A 151 -2.61 -9.86 -11.44
CA SER A 151 -3.55 -9.72 -12.56
C SER A 151 -4.96 -9.48 -12.04
N TYR A 152 -5.84 -8.99 -12.91
CA TYR A 152 -7.28 -8.88 -12.59
C TYR A 152 -7.88 -10.24 -12.21
N GLN A 153 -7.52 -11.29 -12.95
CA GLN A 153 -8.01 -12.65 -12.71
C GLN A 153 -7.54 -13.20 -11.35
N SER A 154 -6.31 -12.87 -10.94
CA SER A 154 -5.78 -13.23 -9.61
C SER A 154 -6.55 -12.54 -8.49
N GLU A 155 -6.91 -11.27 -8.67
CA GLU A 155 -7.70 -10.50 -7.69
C GLU A 155 -9.12 -11.06 -7.57
N VAL A 156 -9.77 -11.36 -8.70
CA VAL A 156 -11.10 -11.99 -8.74
C VAL A 156 -11.05 -13.36 -8.06
N ALA A 157 -10.11 -14.23 -8.42
CA ALA A 157 -9.98 -15.55 -7.82
C ALA A 157 -9.74 -15.47 -6.30
N PHE A 158 -8.90 -14.53 -5.85
CA PHE A 158 -8.69 -14.30 -4.43
C PHE A 158 -9.99 -13.88 -3.73
N LEU A 159 -10.68 -12.87 -4.24
CA LEU A 159 -11.93 -12.38 -3.65
C LEU A 159 -13.04 -13.45 -3.65
N SER A 160 -13.21 -14.20 -4.74
CA SER A 160 -14.19 -15.29 -4.84
C SER A 160 -13.94 -16.42 -3.84
N SER A 161 -12.71 -16.61 -3.36
CA SER A 161 -12.44 -17.58 -2.30
C SER A 161 -13.00 -17.17 -0.92
N TYR A 162 -13.24 -15.87 -0.71
CA TYR A 162 -13.85 -15.34 0.52
C TYR A 162 -15.33 -14.97 0.35
N PHE A 163 -15.71 -14.54 -0.86
CA PHE A 163 -17.03 -14.04 -1.21
C PHE A 163 -17.52 -14.75 -2.50
N PRO A 164 -18.02 -15.99 -2.40
CA PRO A 164 -18.35 -16.82 -3.57
C PRO A 164 -19.50 -16.25 -4.42
N ASP A 165 -20.38 -15.46 -3.82
CA ASP A 165 -21.51 -14.80 -4.49
C ASP A 165 -21.11 -13.45 -5.15
N GLY A 166 -19.83 -13.10 -5.12
CA GLY A 166 -19.31 -11.88 -5.71
C GLY A 166 -19.40 -11.86 -7.24
N SER A 167 -19.46 -10.65 -7.81
CA SER A 167 -19.38 -10.44 -9.26
C SER A 167 -18.26 -9.46 -9.61
N ALA A 168 -17.69 -9.60 -10.79
CA ALA A 168 -16.57 -8.82 -11.27
C ALA A 168 -16.88 -8.30 -12.68
N HIS A 169 -16.57 -7.03 -12.97
CA HIS A 169 -16.95 -6.30 -14.18
C HIS A 169 -15.77 -5.50 -14.74
#